data_AF-A0A976L971-F1
#
_entry.id   AF-A0A976L971-F1
#
_cell.length_a   1.000
_cell.length_b   1.000
_cell.length_c   1.000
_cell.angle_alpha   90.00
_cell.angle_beta   90.00
_cell.angle_gamma   90.00
#
_symmetry.space_group_name_H-M   'P 1'
#
loop_
_entity.id
_entity.type
_entity.pdbx_description
1 polymer ?
#
loop_
_entity_poly.entity_id
_entity_poly.type
_entity_poly.pdbx_seq_one_letter_code
_entity_poly.pdbx_strand_id
1 'polypeptide(L)'
;QPAADPATLPLNERRFLQMLVSSVADRAVAKTTTLAQGAAIVHAHRNVCDELLALLEELQSRITHSTLPLASHPDVPLEIHARYSRLEILAAFGVRDTAEGAVAKMPPWQTGVYWAKAAKADLLAFTLDKTSGGFSPTTRYRDYAISRELIHWESQTATRAESAVGKRYQQHGQQGTSIMLFARVNASDRAFWFLGPATFVKHEGEMPMAITWRLTYPLPAELFTAFAAAVA
;
A
#
# COMPACT_ATOMS: atom_id res chain seq x y z
N GLN A 1 -3.37 -30.67 7.72
CA GLN A 1 -4.32 -30.29 8.78
C GLN A 1 -5.50 -29.54 8.13
N PRO A 2 -6.72 -29.59 8.70
CA PRO A 2 -7.76 -28.65 8.29
C PRO A 2 -7.25 -27.21 8.47
N ALA A 3 -7.66 -26.31 7.60
CA ALA A 3 -7.29 -24.89 7.73
C ALA A 3 -7.81 -24.37 9.08
N ALA A 4 -6.96 -23.71 9.87
CA ALA A 4 -7.37 -23.05 11.10
C ALA A 4 -8.46 -22.02 10.77
N ASP A 5 -9.47 -21.89 11.63
CA ASP A 5 -10.51 -20.87 11.46
C ASP A 5 -9.88 -19.48 11.55
N PRO A 6 -9.91 -18.66 10.48
CA PRO A 6 -9.32 -17.32 10.50
C PRO A 6 -9.85 -16.41 11.60
N ALA A 7 -11.05 -16.67 12.13
CA ALA A 7 -11.62 -15.92 13.24
C ALA A 7 -10.86 -16.12 14.56
N THR A 8 -10.12 -17.21 14.70
CA THR A 8 -9.32 -17.54 15.90
C THR A 8 -7.90 -16.98 15.84
N LEU A 9 -7.44 -16.57 14.66
CA LEU A 9 -6.12 -15.98 14.47
C LEU A 9 -6.04 -14.56 15.07
N PRO A 10 -4.88 -14.18 15.64
CA PRO A 10 -4.53 -12.78 15.91
C PRO A 10 -4.79 -11.89 14.69
N LEU A 11 -5.13 -10.61 14.92
CA LEU A 11 -5.58 -9.72 13.84
C LEU A 11 -4.51 -9.52 12.75
N ASN A 12 -3.25 -9.41 13.14
CA ASN A 12 -2.12 -9.33 12.22
C ASN A 12 -2.00 -10.60 11.34
N GLU A 13 -2.10 -11.79 11.93
CA GLU A 13 -2.05 -13.07 11.20
C GLU A 13 -3.26 -13.26 10.28
N ARG A 14 -4.44 -12.84 10.73
CA ARG A 14 -5.66 -12.84 9.89
C ARG A 14 -5.48 -11.94 8.67
N ARG A 15 -4.87 -10.77 8.84
CA ARG A 15 -4.58 -9.85 7.73
C ARG A 15 -3.48 -10.36 6.81
N PHE A 16 -2.48 -11.07 7.33
CA PHE A 16 -1.52 -11.81 6.50
C PHE A 16 -2.22 -12.88 5.65
N LEU A 17 -3.13 -13.67 6.24
CA LEU A 17 -3.92 -14.65 5.50
C LEU A 17 -4.81 -13.96 4.44
N GLN A 18 -5.42 -12.83 4.79
CA GLN A 18 -6.21 -12.04 3.86
C GLN A 18 -5.37 -11.54 2.68
N MET A 19 -4.14 -11.08 2.91
CA MET A 19 -3.19 -10.70 1.84
C MET A 19 -2.93 -11.88 0.90
N LEU A 20 -2.62 -13.07 1.44
CA LEU A 20 -2.37 -14.27 0.65
C LEU A 20 -3.59 -14.64 -0.21
N VAL A 21 -4.77 -14.72 0.40
CA VAL A 21 -6.03 -15.07 -0.29
C VAL A 21 -6.36 -14.04 -1.37
N SER A 22 -6.23 -12.74 -1.07
CA SER A 22 -6.48 -11.68 -2.03
C SER A 22 -5.44 -11.63 -3.16
N SER A 23 -4.22 -12.11 -2.96
CA SER A 23 -3.19 -12.18 -4.02
C SER A 23 -3.37 -13.41 -4.92
N VAL A 24 -3.64 -14.58 -4.34
CA VAL A 24 -3.62 -15.87 -5.06
C VAL A 24 -5.01 -16.26 -5.59
N ALA A 25 -6.07 -15.95 -4.85
CA ALA A 25 -7.43 -16.41 -5.16
C ALA A 25 -8.39 -15.30 -5.62
N ASP A 26 -7.90 -14.09 -5.95
CA ASP A 26 -8.74 -12.94 -6.32
C ASP A 26 -9.81 -13.26 -7.38
N ARG A 27 -9.46 -14.07 -8.38
CA ARG A 27 -10.37 -14.47 -9.46
C ARG A 27 -11.33 -15.59 -9.08
N ALA A 28 -11.03 -16.34 -8.03
CA ALA A 28 -11.83 -17.45 -7.53
C ALA A 28 -12.80 -17.05 -6.40
N VAL A 29 -12.62 -15.86 -5.81
CA VAL A 29 -13.48 -15.37 -4.72
C VAL A 29 -14.49 -14.33 -5.21
N ALA A 30 -15.72 -14.41 -4.68
CA ALA A 30 -16.80 -13.45 -4.93
C ALA A 30 -16.84 -12.37 -3.83
N LYS A 31 -17.64 -11.32 -4.06
CA LYS A 31 -17.82 -10.22 -3.10
C LYS A 31 -18.41 -10.64 -1.75
N THR A 32 -19.05 -11.82 -1.71
CA THR A 32 -19.68 -12.41 -0.53
C THR A 32 -18.83 -13.53 0.10
N THR A 33 -17.72 -13.91 -0.53
CA THR A 33 -16.85 -14.99 -0.04
C THR A 33 -16.14 -14.52 1.23
N THR A 34 -16.31 -15.25 2.32
CA THR A 34 -15.62 -14.96 3.59
C THR A 34 -14.14 -15.33 3.48
N LEU A 35 -13.30 -14.78 4.37
CA LEU A 35 -11.88 -15.14 4.43
C LEU A 35 -11.69 -16.66 4.66
N ALA A 36 -12.51 -17.28 5.51
CA ALA A 36 -12.47 -18.73 5.74
C ALA A 36 -12.74 -19.54 4.46
N GLN A 37 -13.73 -19.14 3.67
CA GLN A 37 -14.02 -19.77 2.39
C GLN A 37 -12.89 -19.54 1.38
N GLY A 38 -12.34 -18.32 1.32
CA GLY A 38 -11.19 -18.01 0.46
C GLY A 38 -9.95 -18.82 0.82
N ALA A 39 -9.65 -18.96 2.12
CA ALA A 39 -8.57 -19.80 2.62
C ALA A 39 -8.80 -21.28 2.27
N ALA A 40 -10.04 -21.78 2.42
CA ALA A 40 -10.39 -23.14 2.03
C ALA A 40 -10.18 -23.40 0.53
N ILE A 41 -10.47 -22.41 -0.34
CA ILE A 41 -10.18 -22.51 -1.78
C ILE A 41 -8.68 -22.67 -2.03
N VAL A 42 -7.83 -21.86 -1.37
CA VAL A 42 -6.36 -21.98 -1.51
C VAL A 42 -5.89 -23.34 -1.00
N HIS A 43 -6.32 -23.75 0.21
CA HIS A 43 -5.94 -25.02 0.83
C HIS A 43 -6.39 -26.26 0.04
N ALA A 44 -7.50 -26.19 -0.71
CA ALA A 44 -7.96 -27.29 -1.55
C ALA A 44 -7.01 -27.57 -2.73
N HIS A 45 -6.22 -26.59 -3.16
CA HIS A 45 -5.28 -26.71 -4.28
C HIS A 45 -3.87 -26.99 -3.77
N ARG A 46 -3.63 -28.23 -3.29
CA ARG A 46 -2.37 -28.62 -2.64
C ARG A 46 -1.12 -28.33 -3.47
N ASN A 47 -1.16 -28.59 -4.78
CA ASN A 47 -0.05 -28.28 -5.68
C ASN A 47 0.30 -26.78 -5.67
N VAL A 48 -0.70 -25.90 -5.61
CA VAL A 48 -0.48 -24.44 -5.52
C VAL A 48 0.14 -24.08 -4.17
N CYS A 49 -0.29 -24.70 -3.07
CA CYS A 49 0.35 -24.50 -1.77
C CYS A 49 1.82 -24.93 -1.78
N ASP A 50 2.12 -26.10 -2.37
CA ASP A 50 3.47 -26.63 -2.42
C ASP A 50 4.38 -25.75 -3.30
N GLU A 51 3.88 -25.28 -4.45
CA GLU A 51 4.58 -24.30 -5.30
C GLU A 51 4.82 -22.96 -4.60
N LEU A 52 3.82 -22.46 -3.87
CA LEU A 52 3.96 -21.22 -3.10
C LEU A 52 5.03 -21.35 -2.01
N LEU A 53 5.07 -22.47 -1.29
CA LEU A 53 6.10 -22.72 -0.27
C LEU A 53 7.50 -22.77 -0.89
N ALA A 54 7.68 -23.52 -1.98
CA ALA A 54 8.95 -23.58 -2.70
C ALA A 54 9.38 -22.20 -3.25
N LEU A 55 8.43 -21.41 -3.76
CA LEU A 55 8.70 -20.05 -4.23
C LEU A 55 9.08 -19.12 -3.07
N LEU A 56 8.41 -19.22 -1.93
CA LEU A 56 8.71 -18.39 -0.75
C LEU A 56 10.11 -18.70 -0.19
N GLU A 57 10.53 -19.96 -0.16
CA GLU A 57 11.90 -20.35 0.22
C GLU A 57 12.95 -19.71 -0.70
N GLU A 58 12.74 -19.79 -2.02
CA GLU A 58 13.62 -19.15 -2.99
C GLU A 58 13.63 -17.62 -2.84
N LEU A 59 12.47 -16.99 -2.69
CA LEU A 59 12.34 -15.54 -2.54
C LEU A 59 12.98 -15.04 -1.23
N GLN A 60 12.88 -15.80 -0.15
CA GLN A 60 13.50 -15.46 1.13
C GLN A 60 15.02 -15.33 0.99
N SER A 61 15.66 -16.19 0.19
CA SER A 61 17.10 -16.12 -0.08
C SER A 61 17.53 -14.87 -0.88
N ARG A 62 16.58 -14.21 -1.54
CA ARG A 62 16.81 -13.03 -2.40
C ARG A 62 16.50 -11.70 -1.71
N ILE A 63 16.15 -11.71 -0.42
CA ILE A 63 15.91 -10.48 0.33
C ILE A 63 17.26 -9.77 0.56
N THR A 64 17.49 -8.67 -0.15
CA THR A 64 18.76 -7.93 -0.13
C THR A 64 18.74 -6.69 0.77
N HIS A 65 17.59 -6.28 1.29
CA HIS A 65 17.44 -5.05 2.07
C HIS A 65 16.70 -5.31 3.39
N SER A 66 17.04 -4.53 4.40
CA SER A 66 16.34 -4.56 5.68
C SER A 66 14.99 -3.88 5.56
N THR A 67 13.98 -4.54 6.09
CA THR A 67 12.63 -4.02 6.29
C THR A 67 12.44 -3.64 7.75
N LEU A 68 11.38 -2.88 8.07
CA LEU A 68 11.07 -2.47 9.44
C LEU A 68 9.57 -2.63 9.71
N PRO A 69 9.15 -3.09 10.90
CA PRO A 69 7.73 -3.19 11.23
C PRO A 69 7.06 -1.82 11.34
N LEU A 70 5.77 -1.73 10.98
CA LEU A 70 4.98 -0.50 11.11
C LEU A 70 4.51 -0.29 12.55
N ALA A 71 5.37 0.31 13.39
CA ALA A 71 5.07 0.50 14.82
C ALA A 71 3.78 1.28 15.12
N SER A 72 3.35 2.19 14.24
CA SER A 72 2.12 2.98 14.43
C SER A 72 0.84 2.18 14.21
N HIS A 73 0.91 1.03 13.53
CA HIS A 73 -0.24 0.17 13.22
C HIS A 73 0.18 -1.30 13.40
N PRO A 74 0.26 -1.81 14.65
CA PRO A 74 0.80 -3.14 14.94
C PRO A 74 0.00 -4.28 14.30
N ASP A 75 -1.30 -4.07 14.06
CA ASP A 75 -2.16 -5.02 13.37
C ASP A 75 -2.05 -4.97 11.84
N VAL A 76 -1.24 -4.07 11.29
CA VAL A 76 -1.00 -3.97 9.84
C VAL A 76 0.30 -4.73 9.52
N PRO A 77 0.22 -5.88 8.84
CA PRO A 77 1.37 -6.75 8.57
C PRO A 77 2.31 -6.25 7.46
N LEU A 78 2.33 -4.95 7.19
CA LEU A 78 3.24 -4.37 6.22
C LEU A 78 4.55 -3.96 6.89
N GLU A 79 5.65 -4.25 6.21
CA GLU A 79 6.97 -3.80 6.58
C GLU A 79 7.40 -2.63 5.69
N ILE A 80 7.93 -1.61 6.33
CA ILE A 80 8.51 -0.44 5.68
C ILE A 80 9.70 -0.92 4.83
N HIS A 81 9.76 -0.37 3.62
CA HIS A 81 10.65 -0.75 2.53
C HIS A 81 10.40 -2.14 1.95
N ALA A 82 9.34 -2.87 2.30
CA ALA A 82 8.92 -4.03 1.52
C ALA A 82 7.99 -3.64 0.35
N ARG A 83 7.66 -4.61 -0.52
CA ARG A 83 6.85 -4.39 -1.72
C ARG A 83 5.50 -5.09 -1.63
N TYR A 84 4.44 -4.36 -1.97
CA TYR A 84 3.06 -4.84 -1.89
C TYR A 84 2.23 -4.38 -3.08
N SER A 85 1.38 -5.27 -3.60
CA SER A 85 0.33 -4.92 -4.54
C SER A 85 -0.77 -4.12 -3.85
N ARG A 86 -1.62 -3.45 -4.65
CA ARG A 86 -2.80 -2.74 -4.11
C ARG A 86 -3.74 -3.64 -3.31
N LEU A 87 -3.91 -4.89 -3.74
CA LEU A 87 -4.79 -5.83 -3.04
C LEU A 87 -4.24 -6.15 -1.65
N GLU A 88 -2.94 -6.40 -1.56
CA GLU A 88 -2.24 -6.65 -0.29
C GLU A 88 -2.29 -5.44 0.63
N ILE A 89 -2.09 -4.23 0.10
CA ILE A 89 -2.19 -3.00 0.90
C ILE A 89 -3.59 -2.86 1.50
N LEU A 90 -4.66 -3.03 0.71
CA LEU A 90 -6.03 -2.93 1.23
C LEU A 90 -6.34 -4.04 2.26
N ALA A 91 -5.88 -5.26 2.01
CA ALA A 91 -6.03 -6.39 2.92
C ALA A 91 -5.32 -6.12 4.26
N ALA A 92 -4.08 -5.65 4.21
CA ALA A 92 -3.28 -5.36 5.39
C ALA A 92 -3.87 -4.23 6.25
N PHE A 93 -4.50 -3.23 5.63
CA PHE A 93 -5.21 -2.15 6.34
C PHE A 93 -6.64 -2.53 6.76
N GLY A 94 -7.06 -3.78 6.60
CA GLY A 94 -8.35 -4.27 7.07
C GLY A 94 -9.55 -3.62 6.38
N VAL A 95 -9.41 -3.20 5.12
CA VAL A 95 -10.44 -2.44 4.37
C VAL A 95 -11.77 -3.21 4.26
N ARG A 96 -11.73 -4.54 4.41
CA ARG A 96 -12.90 -5.43 4.36
C ARG A 96 -13.05 -6.27 5.63
N ASP A 97 -12.50 -5.80 6.74
CA ASP A 97 -12.83 -6.32 8.07
C ASP A 97 -14.22 -5.78 8.44
N THR A 98 -15.23 -6.65 8.57
CA THR A 98 -16.58 -6.28 9.03
C THR A 98 -16.88 -6.90 10.39
N ALA A 99 -17.99 -6.47 11.01
CA ALA A 99 -18.44 -7.05 12.29
C ALA A 99 -18.78 -8.55 12.15
N GLU A 100 -19.23 -8.96 10.97
CA GLU A 100 -19.58 -10.33 10.60
C GLU A 100 -18.37 -11.16 10.13
N GLY A 101 -17.18 -10.54 10.05
CA GLY A 101 -15.93 -11.18 9.65
C GLY A 101 -15.27 -10.55 8.43
N ALA A 102 -14.06 -11.00 8.11
CA ALA A 102 -13.31 -10.50 6.95
C ALA A 102 -13.85 -11.09 5.63
N VAL A 103 -13.96 -10.24 4.60
CA VAL A 103 -14.37 -10.65 3.25
C VAL A 103 -13.15 -10.83 2.35
N ALA A 104 -13.07 -11.96 1.64
CA ALA A 104 -11.91 -12.34 0.82
C ALA A 104 -11.63 -11.37 -0.34
N LYS A 105 -12.68 -10.84 -0.97
CA LYS A 105 -12.57 -9.97 -2.16
C LYS A 105 -12.32 -8.52 -1.78
N MET A 106 -11.18 -7.97 -2.19
CA MET A 106 -10.86 -6.55 -2.05
C MET A 106 -11.63 -5.67 -3.05
N PRO A 107 -11.97 -4.43 -2.67
CA PRO A 107 -12.54 -3.47 -3.61
C PRO A 107 -11.48 -3.02 -4.62
N PRO A 108 -11.88 -2.57 -5.82
CA PRO A 108 -10.94 -1.98 -6.77
C PRO A 108 -10.34 -0.69 -6.20
N TRP A 109 -9.03 -0.52 -6.35
CA TRP A 109 -8.32 0.72 -6.03
C TRP A 109 -7.71 1.29 -7.31
N GLN A 110 -8.49 2.17 -7.95
CA GLN A 110 -8.19 2.77 -9.25
C GLN A 110 -7.53 4.14 -9.10
N THR A 111 -7.90 4.89 -8.06
CA THR A 111 -7.34 6.21 -7.73
C THR A 111 -5.97 6.06 -7.07
N GLY A 112 -5.07 7.03 -7.18
CA GLY A 112 -3.78 6.99 -6.45
C GLY A 112 -3.93 7.14 -4.93
N VAL A 113 -5.15 7.33 -4.42
CA VAL A 113 -5.47 7.60 -3.00
C VAL A 113 -6.57 6.65 -2.55
N TYR A 114 -6.43 6.10 -1.33
CA TYR A 114 -7.48 5.35 -0.64
C TYR A 114 -7.60 5.79 0.82
N TRP A 115 -8.82 6.10 1.28
CA TRP A 115 -9.08 6.38 2.70
C TRP A 115 -9.50 5.10 3.44
N ALA A 116 -8.56 4.51 4.18
CA ALA A 116 -8.81 3.35 5.04
C ALA A 116 -9.44 3.83 6.37
N LYS A 117 -10.75 4.11 6.33
CA LYS A 117 -11.49 4.77 7.44
C LYS A 117 -11.32 4.09 8.79
N ALA A 118 -11.40 2.76 8.85
CA ALA A 118 -11.27 1.99 10.08
C ALA A 118 -9.86 2.12 10.70
N ALA A 119 -8.82 2.10 9.85
CA ALA A 119 -7.44 2.30 10.24
C ALA A 119 -7.06 3.78 10.41
N LYS A 120 -7.98 4.73 10.12
CA LYS A 120 -7.72 6.17 10.10
C LYS A 120 -6.47 6.56 9.27
N ALA A 121 -6.25 5.89 8.14
CA ALA A 121 -5.08 6.08 7.31
C ALA A 121 -5.44 6.46 5.86
N ASP A 122 -4.78 7.50 5.34
CA ASP A 122 -4.76 7.79 3.91
C ASP A 122 -3.59 7.03 3.26
N LEU A 123 -3.92 6.16 2.31
CA LEU A 123 -2.98 5.35 1.55
C LEU A 123 -2.71 6.03 0.22
N LEU A 124 -1.50 6.52 0.01
CA LEU A 124 -1.10 7.28 -1.16
C LEU A 124 -0.16 6.44 -2.03
N ALA A 125 -0.66 5.95 -3.17
CA ALA A 125 0.05 5.09 -4.11
C ALA A 125 0.31 5.80 -5.44
N PHE A 126 1.59 6.07 -5.75
CA PHE A 126 2.00 6.84 -6.93
C PHE A 126 3.11 6.15 -7.73
N THR A 127 3.28 6.59 -8.99
CA THR A 127 4.28 6.07 -9.93
C THR A 127 5.23 7.20 -10.30
N LEU A 128 6.53 6.97 -10.17
CA LEU A 128 7.57 7.99 -10.36
C LEU A 128 7.84 8.26 -11.84
N ASP A 129 8.09 7.20 -12.62
CA ASP A 129 8.31 7.30 -14.06
C ASP A 129 6.97 7.49 -14.78
N LYS A 130 6.83 8.65 -15.42
CA LYS A 130 5.66 9.03 -16.24
C LYS A 130 6.00 9.10 -17.74
N THR A 131 7.18 8.65 -18.16
CA THR A 131 7.67 8.78 -19.55
C THR A 131 7.02 7.79 -20.52
N SER A 132 6.51 6.65 -20.04
CA SER A 132 5.98 5.58 -20.90
C SER A 132 4.48 5.67 -21.23
N GLY A 133 3.75 6.64 -20.69
CA GLY A 133 2.35 6.89 -21.02
C GLY A 133 2.25 8.20 -21.78
N GLY A 134 1.67 8.21 -22.99
CA GLY A 134 1.63 9.35 -23.92
C GLY A 134 0.93 10.62 -23.43
N PHE A 135 1.48 11.24 -22.39
CA PHE A 135 1.02 12.49 -21.81
C PHE A 135 1.79 13.67 -22.41
N SER A 136 1.03 14.69 -22.85
CA SER A 136 1.52 15.93 -23.44
C SER A 136 2.56 16.66 -22.56
N PRO A 137 3.60 17.31 -23.12
CA PRO A 137 4.74 17.87 -22.38
C PRO A 137 4.46 19.05 -21.43
N THR A 138 3.21 19.53 -21.28
CA THR A 138 2.93 20.82 -20.63
C THR A 138 2.24 20.74 -19.27
N THR A 139 1.99 19.55 -18.71
CA THR A 139 1.39 19.40 -17.36
C THR A 139 1.94 18.17 -16.63
N ARG A 140 3.26 18.03 -16.53
CA ARG A 140 3.84 16.90 -15.78
C ARG A 140 3.77 17.23 -14.29
N TYR A 141 2.65 16.87 -13.69
CA TYR A 141 2.55 16.58 -12.27
C TYR A 141 3.67 15.58 -11.90
N ARG A 142 4.60 15.88 -10.98
CA ARG A 142 5.78 15.05 -10.68
C ARG A 142 5.75 14.57 -9.26
N ASP A 143 5.51 13.28 -9.06
CA ASP A 143 5.78 12.64 -7.77
C ASP A 143 7.26 12.22 -7.77
N TYR A 144 8.05 12.64 -6.79
CA TYR A 144 9.49 12.35 -6.73
C TYR A 144 10.06 12.42 -5.32
N ALA A 145 11.18 11.74 -5.10
CA ALA A 145 11.96 11.90 -3.88
C ALA A 145 12.82 13.16 -3.97
N ILE A 146 12.59 14.14 -3.10
CA ILE A 146 13.42 15.35 -2.95
C ILE A 146 14.73 14.97 -2.24
N SER A 147 14.64 14.13 -1.22
CA SER A 147 15.76 13.56 -0.48
C SER A 147 15.36 12.18 0.05
N ARG A 148 16.25 11.55 0.82
CA ARG A 148 15.91 10.29 1.51
C ARG A 148 14.76 10.44 2.50
N GLU A 149 14.47 11.65 2.98
CA GLU A 149 13.41 11.91 3.96
C GLU A 149 12.22 12.69 3.39
N LEU A 150 12.38 13.33 2.24
CA LEU A 150 11.37 14.24 1.71
C LEU A 150 10.83 13.72 0.37
N ILE A 151 9.51 13.60 0.29
CA ILE A 151 8.78 13.19 -0.91
C ILE A 151 7.91 14.35 -1.38
N HIS A 152 8.03 14.69 -2.65
CA HIS A 152 7.04 15.50 -3.34
C HIS A 152 5.94 14.60 -3.88
N TRP A 153 4.69 14.94 -3.60
CA TRP A 153 3.52 14.23 -4.08
C TRP A 153 2.41 15.22 -4.42
N GLU A 154 1.73 14.99 -5.54
CA GLU A 154 0.59 15.82 -5.93
C GLU A 154 -0.73 15.12 -5.73
N SER A 155 -1.69 15.87 -5.18
CA SER A 155 -3.03 15.37 -4.96
C SER A 155 -3.79 15.12 -6.26
N GLN A 156 -4.97 14.52 -6.14
CA GLN A 156 -5.91 14.47 -7.26
C GLN A 156 -6.32 15.90 -7.64
N THR A 157 -6.59 16.14 -8.93
CA THR A 157 -6.86 17.47 -9.51
C THR A 157 -7.98 18.24 -8.83
N ALA A 158 -8.96 17.55 -8.25
CA ALA A 158 -10.09 18.17 -7.55
C ALA A 158 -9.82 18.49 -6.06
N THR A 159 -8.70 18.04 -5.49
CA THR A 159 -8.40 18.25 -4.07
C THR A 159 -7.93 19.69 -3.83
N ARG A 160 -8.74 20.45 -3.08
CA ARG A 160 -8.40 21.80 -2.57
C ARG A 160 -7.82 21.70 -1.17
N ALA A 161 -6.94 22.62 -0.81
CA ALA A 161 -6.38 22.71 0.55
C ALA A 161 -7.48 22.82 1.60
N GLU A 162 -8.50 23.63 1.32
CA GLU A 162 -9.62 23.87 2.24
C GLU A 162 -10.70 22.77 2.26
N SER A 163 -10.60 21.77 1.37
CA SER A 163 -11.52 20.63 1.37
C SER A 163 -11.32 19.74 2.60
N ALA A 164 -12.30 18.90 2.94
CA ALA A 164 -12.17 17.95 4.04
C ALA A 164 -10.93 17.04 3.90
N VAL A 165 -10.61 16.61 2.68
CA VAL A 165 -9.42 15.79 2.39
C VAL A 165 -8.14 16.63 2.52
N GLY A 166 -8.10 17.82 1.94
CA GLY A 166 -6.95 18.72 2.05
C GLY A 166 -6.64 19.12 3.49
N LYS A 167 -7.67 19.38 4.30
CA LYS A 167 -7.52 19.65 5.74
C LYS A 167 -7.04 18.42 6.49
N ARG A 168 -7.56 17.24 6.17
CA ARG A 168 -7.07 15.98 6.77
C ARG A 168 -5.59 15.77 6.46
N TYR A 169 -5.13 16.02 5.25
CA TYR A 169 -3.70 15.93 4.91
C TYR A 169 -2.84 16.91 5.72
N GLN A 170 -3.24 18.19 5.79
CA GLN A 170 -2.49 19.22 6.50
C GLN A 170 -2.46 19.01 8.02
N GLN A 171 -3.56 18.52 8.58
CA GLN A 171 -3.79 18.43 10.03
C GLN A 171 -3.80 16.98 10.52
N HIS A 172 -3.29 16.02 9.74
CA HIS A 172 -3.44 14.59 10.00
C HIS A 172 -2.99 14.20 11.42
N GLY A 173 -1.85 14.73 11.89
CA GLY A 173 -1.35 14.48 13.23
C GLY A 173 -2.30 14.95 14.33
N GLN A 174 -2.91 16.12 14.18
CA GLN A 174 -3.89 16.65 15.13
C GLN A 174 -5.21 15.88 15.10
N GLN A 175 -5.60 15.37 13.92
CA GLN A 175 -6.81 14.57 13.72
C GLN A 175 -6.62 13.09 14.11
N GLY A 176 -5.41 12.70 14.52
CA GLY A 176 -5.08 11.29 14.82
C GLY A 176 -5.22 10.39 13.60
N THR A 177 -4.97 10.91 12.40
CA THR A 177 -4.95 10.17 11.15
C THR A 177 -3.52 10.04 10.62
N SER A 178 -3.27 8.97 9.86
CA SER A 178 -1.93 8.65 9.36
C SER A 178 -1.86 8.77 7.84
N ILE A 179 -0.69 9.16 7.34
CA ILE A 179 -0.38 9.21 5.90
C ILE A 179 0.61 8.10 5.60
N MET A 180 0.27 7.22 4.65
CA MET A 180 1.07 6.06 4.28
C MET A 180 1.46 6.17 2.81
N LEU A 181 2.77 6.26 2.54
CA LEU A 181 3.27 6.46 1.18
C LEU A 181 3.71 5.16 0.53
N PHE A 182 3.26 4.95 -0.70
CA PHE A 182 3.58 3.80 -1.53
C PHE A 182 4.03 4.28 -2.91
N ALA A 183 5.21 3.85 -3.36
CA ALA A 183 5.75 4.27 -4.64
C ALA A 183 6.23 3.09 -5.46
N ARG A 184 6.08 3.19 -6.78
CA ARG A 184 6.75 2.31 -7.74
C ARG A 184 7.45 3.15 -8.80
N VAL A 185 8.51 2.61 -9.35
CA VAL A 185 9.25 3.27 -10.43
C VAL A 185 8.37 3.31 -11.68
N ASN A 186 7.93 2.14 -12.16
CA ASN A 186 7.29 2.01 -13.46
C ASN A 186 5.84 1.53 -13.35
N ALA A 187 5.00 1.92 -14.31
CA ALA A 187 3.59 1.53 -14.33
C ALA A 187 3.36 0.02 -14.57
N SER A 188 4.32 -0.66 -15.17
CA SER A 188 4.31 -2.11 -15.42
C SER A 188 4.50 -2.94 -14.14
N ASP A 189 5.11 -2.36 -13.10
CA ASP A 189 5.29 -3.03 -11.82
C ASP A 189 3.96 -3.05 -11.05
N ARG A 190 3.48 -4.23 -10.66
CA ARG A 190 2.23 -4.35 -9.91
C ARG A 190 2.38 -3.97 -8.44
N ALA A 191 3.59 -4.10 -7.90
CA ALA A 191 3.87 -3.84 -6.49
C ALA A 191 4.44 -2.44 -6.28
N PHE A 192 4.21 -1.91 -5.09
CA PHE A 192 4.71 -0.62 -4.63
C PHE A 192 5.61 -0.86 -3.43
N TRP A 193 6.73 -0.15 -3.38
CA TRP A 193 7.52 -0.01 -2.15
C TRP A 193 6.69 0.74 -1.12
N PHE A 194 6.55 0.18 0.07
CA PHE A 194 5.98 0.90 1.20
C PHE A 194 7.06 1.81 1.80
N LEU A 195 6.96 3.12 1.57
CA LEU A 195 7.97 4.07 2.05
C LEU A 195 7.81 4.36 3.55
N GLY A 196 6.66 3.99 4.12
CA GLY A 196 6.35 4.17 5.52
C GLY A 196 5.42 5.36 5.80
N PRO A 197 5.19 5.64 7.08
CA PRO A 197 4.38 6.76 7.52
C PRO A 197 5.09 8.10 7.29
N ALA A 198 4.33 9.11 6.91
CA ALA A 198 4.84 10.45 6.64
C ALA A 198 4.07 11.56 7.39
N THR A 199 4.74 12.70 7.57
CA THR A 199 4.17 13.90 8.17
C THR A 199 4.14 15.06 7.18
N PHE A 200 3.08 15.86 7.27
CA PHE A 200 2.91 17.05 6.42
C PHE A 200 4.01 18.08 6.72
N VAL A 201 4.67 18.60 5.68
CA VAL A 201 5.65 19.70 5.81
C VAL A 201 5.06 21.00 5.28
N LYS A 202 4.68 21.02 4.01
CA LYS A 202 4.08 22.17 3.32
C LYS A 202 3.34 21.71 2.08
N HIS A 203 2.55 22.60 1.50
CA HIS A 203 2.03 22.44 0.15
C HIS A 203 2.20 23.73 -0.65
N GLU A 204 2.22 23.60 -1.97
CA GLU A 204 2.22 24.69 -2.93
C GLU A 204 1.09 24.44 -3.95
N GLY A 205 0.47 25.50 -4.44
CA GLY A 205 -0.64 25.41 -5.38
C GLY A 205 -1.94 24.85 -4.79
N GLU A 206 -2.99 24.93 -5.60
CA GLU A 206 -4.30 24.35 -5.31
C GLU A 206 -4.85 23.69 -6.58
N MET A 207 -5.60 22.58 -6.42
CA MET A 207 -6.24 21.86 -7.53
C MET A 207 -5.27 21.49 -8.67
N PRO A 208 -4.25 20.64 -8.41
CA PRO A 208 -4.00 19.90 -7.18
C PRO A 208 -3.08 20.61 -6.18
N MET A 209 -3.05 20.11 -4.94
CA MET A 209 -2.04 20.47 -3.95
C MET A 209 -0.74 19.72 -4.25
N ALA A 210 0.37 20.44 -4.37
CA ALA A 210 1.71 19.87 -4.44
C ALA A 210 2.29 19.79 -3.02
N ILE A 211 2.21 18.61 -2.39
CA ILE A 211 2.54 18.41 -0.98
C ILE A 211 3.96 17.88 -0.83
N THR A 212 4.71 18.47 0.11
CA THR A 212 5.95 17.89 0.63
C THR A 212 5.65 17.08 1.88
N TRP A 213 5.91 15.79 1.82
CA TRP A 213 5.81 14.85 2.93
C TRP A 213 7.20 14.56 3.49
N ARG A 214 7.32 14.48 4.82
CA ARG A 214 8.52 13.98 5.51
C ARG A 214 8.29 12.55 5.96
N LEU A 215 9.09 11.61 5.47
CA LEU A 215 9.09 10.22 5.91
C LEU A 215 9.61 10.12 7.35
N THR A 216 8.98 9.26 8.14
CA THR A 216 9.48 8.90 9.49
C THR A 216 10.75 8.06 9.37
N TYR A 217 10.85 7.25 8.32
CA TYR A 217 11.97 6.37 8.05
C TYR A 217 12.63 6.81 6.73
N PRO A 218 13.92 7.20 6.74
CA PRO A 218 14.59 7.59 5.51
C PRO A 218 14.67 6.44 4.52
N LEU A 219 14.47 6.73 3.23
CA LEU A 219 14.67 5.76 2.16
C LEU A 219 16.07 5.13 2.25
N PRO A 220 16.21 3.82 2.00
CA PRO A 220 17.51 3.20 1.77
C PRO A 220 18.22 3.90 0.60
N ALA A 221 19.56 3.95 0.64
CA ALA A 221 20.34 4.65 -0.37
C ALA A 221 20.05 4.14 -1.79
N GLU A 222 20.01 2.82 -1.97
CA GLU A 222 19.69 2.17 -3.25
C GLU A 222 18.31 2.55 -3.77
N LEU A 223 17.30 2.59 -2.88
CA LEU A 223 15.93 2.95 -3.24
C LEU A 223 15.83 4.42 -3.65
N PHE A 224 16.51 5.32 -2.92
CA PHE A 224 16.57 6.73 -3.28
C PHE A 224 17.26 6.94 -4.64
N THR A 225 18.39 6.27 -4.89
CA THR A 225 19.08 6.33 -6.19
C THR A 225 18.18 5.86 -7.32
N ALA A 226 17.48 4.74 -7.15
CA ALA A 226 16.52 4.24 -8.13
C ALA A 226 15.38 5.24 -8.40
N PHE A 227 14.86 5.89 -7.36
CA PHE A 227 13.79 6.87 -7.46
C PHE A 227 14.23 8.18 -8.12
N ALA A 228 15.44 8.65 -7.79
CA ALA A 228 16.01 9.85 -8.40
C ALA A 228 16.28 9.64 -9.91
N ALA A 229 16.79 8.47 -10.29
CA ALA A 229 17.03 8.12 -11.69
C ALA A 229 15.73 8.03 -12.52
N ALA A 230 14.60 7.67 -11.91
CA ALA A 230 13.31 7.54 -12.59
C ALA A 230 12.67 8.86 -13.02
N VAL A 231 13.16 9.98 -12.46
CA VAL A 231 12.60 11.33 -12.66
C VAL A 231 13.50 12.19 -13.57
N ALA A 232 14.75 11.73 -13.78
CA ALA A 232 15.73 12.34 -14.68
C ALA A 232 15.38 12.06 -16.15
#